data_AF-A0A1Y0E7J8-F1
#
_entry.id   AF-A0A1Y0E7J8-F1
#
_cell.length_a   1.000
_cell.length_b   1.000
_cell.length_c   1.000
_cell.angle_alpha   90.00
_cell.angle_beta   90.00
_cell.angle_gamma   90.00
#
_symmetry.space_group_name_H-M   'P 1'
#
loop_
_entity.id
_entity.type
_entity.pdbx_description
1 polymer ?
#
loop_
_entity_poly.entity_id
_entity_poly.type
_entity_poly.pdbx_seq_one_letter_code
_entity_poly.pdbx_strand_id
1 'polypeptide(L)'
;MAWEVQHHTLADGWINTWSEENDQGEWVPTTYPTQEEAYFELAEFIKEITLEVETGERAADNIYDISEFRVVAIETVLAVEPSAVDHGQAA
;
A
#
# COMPACT_ATOMS: atom_id res chain seq x y z
N MET A 1 -15.03 -8.00 -6.06
CA MET A 1 -14.40 -7.75 -4.75
C MET A 1 -12.92 -7.96 -4.93
N ALA A 2 -12.13 -7.08 -4.34
CA ALA A 2 -10.67 -7.20 -4.28
C ALA A 2 -10.22 -6.95 -2.84
N TRP A 3 -8.94 -7.13 -2.59
CA TRP A 3 -8.30 -6.90 -1.31
C TRP A 3 -7.13 -5.97 -1.47
N GLU A 4 -6.85 -5.17 -0.45
CA GLU A 4 -5.65 -4.33 -0.44
C GLU A 4 -5.00 -4.32 0.94
N VAL A 5 -3.71 -4.01 0.93
CA VAL A 5 -2.92 -3.75 2.14
C VAL A 5 -2.91 -2.25 2.38
N GLN A 6 -3.30 -1.84 3.58
CA GLN A 6 -3.26 -0.45 3.99
C GLN A 6 -2.25 -0.26 5.11
N HIS A 7 -1.51 0.85 5.06
CA HIS A 7 -0.66 1.35 6.14
C HIS A 7 -1.36 2.52 6.85
N HIS A 8 -1.23 2.58 8.17
CA HIS A 8 -1.76 3.68 8.97
C HIS A 8 -0.77 4.84 9.04
N THR A 9 -1.01 5.88 8.25
CA THR A 9 -0.18 7.10 8.23
C THR A 9 -0.78 8.18 9.14
N LEU A 10 0.08 9.09 9.61
CA LEU A 10 -0.35 10.20 10.48
C LEU A 10 -1.26 11.22 9.77
N ALA A 11 -1.07 11.41 8.46
CA ALA A 11 -1.77 12.44 7.69
C ALA A 11 -3.09 11.92 7.10
N ASP A 12 -3.05 10.72 6.51
CA ASP A 12 -4.16 10.19 5.69
C ASP A 12 -4.90 9.04 6.37
N GLY A 13 -4.44 8.61 7.55
CA GLY A 13 -4.98 7.45 8.24
C GLY A 13 -4.66 6.16 7.47
N TRP A 14 -5.65 5.29 7.32
CA TRP A 14 -5.47 4.02 6.61
C TRP A 14 -5.55 4.23 5.09
N ILE A 15 -4.42 4.06 4.41
CA ILE A 15 -4.32 4.21 2.96
C ILE A 15 -3.50 3.07 2.35
N ASN A 16 -3.84 2.67 1.13
CA ASN A 16 -3.02 1.75 0.35
C ASN A 16 -1.74 2.47 -0.10
N THR A 17 -0.61 2.08 0.47
CA THR A 17 0.70 2.65 0.16
C THR A 17 1.44 1.89 -0.92
N TRP A 18 0.83 0.84 -1.48
CA TRP A 18 1.41 0.04 -2.55
C TRP A 18 0.80 0.45 -3.87
N SER A 19 1.65 0.53 -4.89
CA SER A 19 1.25 0.92 -6.22
C SER A 19 1.92 0.05 -7.26
N GLU A 20 1.19 -0.20 -8.34
CA GLU A 20 1.67 -0.90 -9.52
C GLU A 20 1.42 -0.06 -10.78
N GLU A 21 2.25 -0.24 -11.79
CA GLU A 21 2.04 0.37 -13.10
C GLU A 21 1.03 -0.47 -13.90
N ASN A 22 -0.05 0.16 -14.35
CA ASN A 22 -1.07 -0.49 -15.17
C ASN A 22 -0.65 -0.55 -16.66
N ASP A 23 -1.47 -1.21 -17.50
CA ASP A 23 -1.21 -1.33 -18.95
C ASP A 23 -1.14 0.02 -19.70
N GLN A 24 -1.59 1.11 -19.08
CA GLN A 24 -1.57 2.47 -19.63
C GLN A 24 -0.34 3.27 -19.17
N GLY A 25 0.53 2.69 -18.34
CA GLY A 25 1.70 3.34 -17.76
C GLY A 25 1.38 4.25 -16.57
N GLU A 26 0.19 4.09 -15.97
CA GLU A 26 -0.23 4.87 -14.79
C GLU A 26 0.01 4.07 -13.51
N TRP A 27 0.49 4.74 -12.47
CA TRP A 27 0.63 4.14 -11.15
C TRP A 27 -0.73 4.14 -10.43
N VAL A 28 -1.24 2.95 -10.15
CA VAL A 28 -2.51 2.73 -9.45
C VAL A 28 -2.27 1.95 -8.16
N PRO A 29 -3.14 2.08 -7.13
CA PRO A 29 -3.02 1.28 -5.92
C PRO A 29 -3.07 -0.22 -6.23
N THR A 30 -2.16 -0.99 -5.63
CA THR A 30 -2.10 -2.44 -5.83
C THR A 30 -3.30 -3.13 -5.18
N THR A 31 -3.95 -4.04 -5.90
CA THR A 31 -5.08 -4.81 -5.37
C THR A 31 -4.92 -6.30 -5.65
N TYR A 32 -5.49 -7.13 -4.79
CA TYR A 32 -5.36 -8.57 -4.81
C TYR A 32 -6.71 -9.26 -5.05
N PRO A 33 -6.75 -10.31 -5.88
CA PRO A 33 -7.95 -11.12 -6.07
C PRO A 33 -8.46 -11.78 -4.78
N THR A 34 -7.54 -12.21 -3.91
CA THR A 34 -7.86 -12.94 -2.68
C THR A 34 -7.26 -12.28 -1.44
N GLN A 35 -7.85 -12.57 -0.28
CA GLN A 35 -7.36 -12.09 1.01
C GLN A 35 -5.99 -12.69 1.33
N GLU A 36 -5.82 -13.96 0.98
CA GLU A 36 -4.61 -14.74 1.19
C GLU A 36 -3.42 -14.16 0.42
N GLU A 37 -3.62 -13.72 -0.83
CA GLU A 37 -2.59 -13.03 -1.62
C GLU A 37 -2.17 -11.71 -0.95
N ALA A 38 -3.12 -10.91 -0.49
CA ALA A 38 -2.80 -9.65 0.21
C ALA A 38 -2.02 -9.89 1.51
N TYR A 39 -2.38 -10.92 2.27
CA TYR A 39 -1.62 -11.30 3.48
C TYR A 39 -0.24 -11.86 3.15
N PHE A 40 -0.11 -12.61 2.07
CA PHE A 40 1.17 -13.15 1.63
C PHE A 40 2.16 -12.02 1.31
N GLU A 41 1.74 -11.03 0.52
CA GLU A 41 2.57 -9.87 0.21
C GLU A 41 2.93 -9.05 1.45
N LEU A 42 2.00 -8.88 2.40
CA LEU A 42 2.29 -8.19 3.66
C LEU A 42 3.34 -8.96 4.48
N ALA A 43 3.22 -10.28 4.53
CA ALA A 43 4.17 -11.12 5.24
C ALA A 43 5.57 -11.08 4.60
N GLU A 44 5.66 -11.15 3.27
CA GLU A 44 6.94 -11.06 2.56
C GLU A 44 7.59 -9.67 2.73
N PHE A 45 6.82 -8.59 2.66
CA PHE A 45 7.34 -7.23 2.93
C PHE A 45 7.95 -7.10 4.34
N ILE A 46 7.26 -7.56 5.39
CA ILE A 46 7.77 -7.50 6.77
C ILE A 46 9.01 -8.37 6.94
N LYS A 47 9.03 -9.55 6.30
CA LYS A 47 10.19 -10.45 6.30
C LYS A 47 11.39 -9.84 5.59
N GLU A 48 11.19 -9.17 4.46
CA GLU A 48 12.25 -8.46 3.74
C GLU A 48 12.86 -7.36 4.62
N ILE A 49 12.04 -6.51 5.24
CA ILE A 49 12.51 -5.47 6.17
C ILE A 49 13.28 -6.08 7.34
N THR A 50 12.79 -7.19 7.90
CA THR A 50 13.47 -7.89 8.99
C THR A 50 14.84 -8.37 8.54
N LEU A 51 14.92 -8.97 7.35
CA LEU A 51 16.19 -9.40 6.77
C LEU A 51 17.14 -8.22 6.52
N GLU A 52 16.65 -7.09 5.97
CA GLU A 52 17.45 -5.88 5.76
C GLU A 52 18.05 -5.35 7.08
N VAL A 53 17.30 -5.44 8.19
CA VAL A 53 17.81 -5.07 9.51
C VAL A 53 18.88 -6.06 9.99
N GLU A 54 18.65 -7.37 9.80
CA GLU A 54 19.60 -8.42 10.18
C GLU A 54 20.92 -8.36 9.39
N THR A 55 20.85 -8.00 8.10
CA THR A 55 22.03 -7.84 7.22
C THR A 55 22.71 -6.47 7.36
N GLY A 56 22.06 -5.53 8.04
CA GLY A 56 22.56 -4.17 8.24
C GLY A 56 22.35 -3.23 7.05
N GLU A 57 21.53 -3.62 6.07
CA GLU A 57 21.06 -2.76 4.97
C GLU A 57 20.07 -1.70 5.46
N ARG A 58 19.37 -2.00 6.56
CA ARG A 58 18.46 -1.08 7.25
C ARG A 58 18.83 -0.95 8.73
N ALA A 59 18.63 0.24 9.29
CA ALA A 59 18.78 0.46 10.73
C ALA A 59 17.56 -0.08 11.51
N ALA A 60 17.80 -0.67 12.68
CA ALA A 60 16.75 -1.33 13.48
C ALA A 60 15.64 -0.37 13.99
N ASP A 61 15.90 0.93 14.01
CA ASP A 61 14.92 1.98 14.33
C ASP A 61 13.98 2.31 13.15
N ASN A 62 14.26 1.81 11.95
CA ASN A 62 13.46 1.98 10.73
C ASN A 62 12.63 0.73 10.36
N ILE A 63 12.35 -0.15 11.34
CA ILE A 63 11.41 -1.26 11.18
C ILE A 63 9.97 -0.78 11.35
N TYR A 64 9.03 -1.40 10.64
CA TYR A 64 7.61 -1.15 10.85
C TYR A 64 6.99 -2.17 11.81
N ASP A 65 6.03 -1.74 12.62
CA ASP A 65 5.19 -2.65 13.40
C ASP A 65 4.07 -3.21 12.51
N ILE A 66 3.87 -4.53 12.55
CA ILE A 66 2.83 -5.19 11.74
C ILE A 66 1.41 -4.68 12.04
N SER A 67 1.18 -4.15 13.26
CA SER A 67 -0.09 -3.53 13.65
C SER A 67 -0.38 -2.20 12.97
N GLU A 68 0.62 -1.59 12.32
CA GLU A 68 0.42 -0.44 11.44
C GLU A 68 -0.17 -0.82 10.09
N PHE A 69 -0.30 -2.13 9.80
CA PHE A 69 -0.86 -2.63 8.55
C PHE A 69 -2.18 -3.36 8.77
N ARG A 70 -3.02 -3.36 7.75
CA ARG A 70 -4.24 -4.19 7.70
C ARG A 70 -4.54 -4.63 6.28
N VAL A 71 -5.19 -5.79 6.18
CA VAL A 71 -5.78 -6.28 4.93
C VAL A 71 -7.29 -6.02 4.97
N VAL A 72 -7.82 -5.30 3.99
CA VAL A 72 -9.25 -4.97 3.90
C VAL A 72 -9.84 -5.38 2.56
N ALA A 73 -11.10 -5.82 2.57
CA ALA A 73 -11.87 -6.05 1.36
C ALA A 73 -12.36 -4.71 0.81
N ILE A 74 -12.25 -4.53 -0.50
CA ILE A 74 -12.73 -3.36 -1.22
C ILE A 74 -13.69 -3.78 -2.33
N GLU A 75 -14.65 -2.90 -2.60
CA GLU A 75 -15.44 -3.03 -3.82
C GLU A 75 -14.52 -2.85 -5.01
N THR A 76 -14.56 -3.78 -5.96
CA THR A 76 -13.79 -3.65 -7.20
C THR A 76 -14.38 -2.50 -7.99
N VAL A 77 -13.88 -1.29 -7.75
CA VAL A 77 -14.09 -0.17 -8.63
C VAL A 77 -13.16 -0.36 -9.82
N LEU A 78 -13.73 -0.66 -10.98
CA LEU A 78 -13.03 -0.47 -12.25
C LEU A 78 -12.59 0.99 -12.27
N ALA A 79 -11.30 1.24 -12.07
CA ALA A 79 -10.61 2.53 -12.12
C ALA A 79 -11.55 3.76 -12.08
N VAL A 80 -11.91 4.22 -10.88
CA VAL A 80 -12.45 5.58 -10.78
C VAL A 80 -11.26 6.51 -10.94
N GLU A 81 -11.30 7.35 -11.97
CA GLU A 81 -10.24 8.30 -12.28
C GLU A 81 -9.78 9.04 -11.02
N PRO A 82 -8.47 9.32 -10.87
CA PRO A 82 -7.98 10.07 -9.74
C PRO A 82 -8.76 11.38 -9.67
N SER A 83 -9.51 11.56 -8.58
CA SER A 83 -10.17 12.81 -8.26
C SER A 83 -9.13 13.91 -8.38
N ALA A 84 -9.19 14.68 -9.46
CA ALA A 84 -8.36 15.85 -9.66
C ALA A 84 -8.51 16.72 -8.41
N VAL A 85 -7.46 16.78 -7.59
CA VAL A 85 -7.31 17.83 -6.60
C VAL A 85 -7.24 19.11 -7.43
N ASP A 86 -8.38 19.78 -7.55
CA ASP A 86 -8.53 21.13 -8.05
C ASP A 86 -7.60 22.02 -7.21
N HIS A 87 -6.37 22.19 -7.69
CA HIS A 87 -5.51 23.27 -7.25
C HIS A 87 -6.12 24.52 -7.86
N GLY A 88 -7.14 25.03 -7.18
CA GLY A 88 -7.86 26.23 -7.55
C GLY A 88 -6.87 27.31 -7.99
N GLN A 89 -7.04 27.79 -9.22
CA GLN A 89 -6.38 28.97 -9.72
C GLN A 89 -6.61 30.11 -8.72
N ALA A 90 -5.54 30.58 -8.08
CA ALA A 90 -5.52 31.89 -7.46
C ALA A 90 -4.96 32.89 -8.48
N ALA A 91 -5.77 33.94 -8.70
CA ALA A 91 -5.67 35.04 -9.65
C ALA A 91 -4.31 35.69 -9.89
#